data_AF-A0A7S0Z7W5-F1
#
_entry.id   AF-A0A7S0Z7W5-F1
#
_cell.length_a   1.000
_cell.length_b   1.000
_cell.length_c   1.000
_cell.angle_alpha   90.00
_cell.angle_beta   90.00
_cell.angle_gamma   90.00
#
_symmetry.space_group_name_H-M   'P 1'
#
loop_
_entity.id
_entity.type
_entity.pdbx_description
1 polymer ?
#
loop_
_entity_poly.entity_id
_entity_poly.type
_entity_poly.pdbx_seq_one_letter_code
_entity_poly.pdbx_strand_id
1 'polypeptide(L)'
;CSLRDTPKVTSIVDAETHDWRLPPLDPGQTYGEIYETVFVLDSCEQATKNGVRKLEQMGLPCLIHKLPYGDAAWMARRRGASLAECYMLDFIIERKRLDDLLASIIGN
;
A
#
# COMPACT_ATOMS: atom_id res chain seq x y z
N CYS A 1 -15.67 -16.90 0.70
CA CYS A 1 -14.58 -15.98 1.10
C CYS A 1 -13.41 -16.81 1.60
N SER A 2 -12.39 -17.01 0.77
CA SER A 2 -11.21 -17.82 1.09
C SER A 2 -10.08 -16.89 1.50
N LEU A 3 -9.51 -17.07 2.69
CA LEU A 3 -8.40 -16.30 3.28
C LEU A 3 -7.05 -16.46 2.53
N ARG A 4 -7.08 -16.79 1.24
CA ARG A 4 -5.89 -17.25 0.49
C ARG A 4 -5.11 -16.14 -0.22
N ASP A 5 -5.68 -14.94 -0.37
CA ASP A 5 -5.07 -13.85 -1.13
C ASP A 5 -4.68 -12.64 -0.27
N THR A 6 -4.50 -12.83 1.05
CA THR A 6 -3.88 -11.80 1.88
C THR A 6 -2.38 -11.76 1.61
N PRO A 7 -1.82 -10.62 1.12
CA PRO A 7 -0.39 -10.52 0.91
C PRO A 7 0.34 -10.80 2.22
N LYS A 8 1.39 -11.62 2.16
CA LYS A 8 2.20 -11.96 3.34
C LYS A 8 2.87 -10.68 3.84
N VAL A 9 2.40 -10.17 4.97
CA VAL A 9 3.04 -9.06 5.68
C VAL A 9 4.22 -9.63 6.47
N THR A 10 5.42 -9.54 5.91
CA THR A 10 6.67 -9.86 6.62
C THR A 10 7.23 -8.58 7.25
N SER A 11 7.71 -8.65 8.50
CA SER A 11 8.39 -7.53 9.18
C SER A 11 9.49 -6.93 8.30
N ILE A 12 9.50 -5.60 8.17
CA ILE A 12 10.29 -4.84 7.17
C ILE A 12 11.57 -4.23 7.78
N VAL A 13 11.75 -4.38 9.10
CA VAL A 13 13.04 -4.12 9.75
C VAL A 13 13.67 -5.47 10.02
N ASP A 14 14.91 -5.65 9.60
CA ASP A 14 15.69 -6.75 10.11
C ASP A 14 15.88 -6.55 11.62
N ALA A 15 15.30 -7.44 12.42
CA ALA A 15 15.28 -7.29 13.88
C ALA A 15 16.70 -7.26 14.48
N GLU A 16 17.70 -7.76 13.76
CA GLU A 16 19.09 -7.77 14.19
C GLU A 16 19.84 -6.54 13.62
N THR A 17 19.66 -6.21 12.33
CA THR A 17 20.46 -5.15 11.68
C THR A 17 19.83 -3.76 11.69
N HIS A 18 18.53 -3.64 11.96
CA HIS A 18 17.76 -2.39 11.83
C HIS A 18 17.77 -1.77 10.43
N ASP A 19 18.13 -2.53 9.40
CA ASP A 19 18.09 -2.07 8.01
C ASP A 19 16.67 -2.14 7.43
N TRP A 20 16.41 -1.21 6.51
CA TRP A 20 15.20 -1.18 5.69
C TRP A 20 15.18 -2.38 4.75
N ARG A 21 14.17 -3.26 4.88
CA ARG A 21 14.00 -4.40 3.99
C ARG A 21 13.34 -3.95 2.69
N LEU A 22 14.10 -4.01 1.60
CA LEU A 22 13.54 -3.98 0.27
C LEU A 22 12.76 -5.27 -0.01
N PRO A 23 11.76 -5.24 -0.91
CA PRO A 23 11.26 -6.44 -1.55
C PRO A 23 12.40 -7.30 -2.13
N PRO A 24 12.23 -8.63 -2.24
CA PRO A 24 13.30 -9.53 -2.67
C PRO A 24 13.93 -9.12 -4.02
N LEU A 25 15.26 -9.01 -4.04
CA LEU A 25 16.05 -8.75 -5.24
C LEU A 25 17.12 -9.83 -5.39
N ASP A 26 17.33 -10.30 -6.62
CA ASP A 26 18.47 -11.18 -6.91
C ASP A 26 19.78 -10.35 -6.92
N PRO A 27 20.95 -10.97 -6.69
CA PRO A 27 22.24 -10.27 -6.74
C PRO A 27 22.42 -9.49 -8.04
N GLY A 28 22.70 -8.19 -7.92
CA GLY A 28 22.92 -7.29 -9.05
C GLY A 28 21.66 -6.65 -9.64
N GLN A 29 20.45 -7.01 -9.17
CA GLN A 29 19.22 -6.33 -9.56
C GLN A 29 19.01 -5.06 -8.75
N THR A 30 18.38 -4.07 -9.38
CA THR A 30 17.91 -2.85 -8.71
C THR A 30 16.40 -2.85 -8.55
N TYR A 31 15.90 -2.08 -7.58
CA TYR A 31 14.47 -1.93 -7.37
C TYR A 31 13.74 -1.43 -8.62
N GLY A 32 14.28 -0.40 -9.30
CA GLY A 32 13.60 0.22 -10.44
C GLY A 32 13.43 -0.71 -11.65
N GLU A 33 14.34 -1.68 -11.81
CA GLU A 33 14.28 -2.70 -12.86
C GLU A 33 13.19 -3.73 -12.59
N ILE A 34 13.04 -4.16 -11.34
CA ILE A 34 12.18 -5.30 -10.98
C ILE A 34 10.81 -4.86 -10.52
N TYR A 35 10.72 -3.71 -9.86
CA TYR A 35 9.53 -3.22 -9.20
C TYR A 35 9.10 -1.85 -9.72
N GLU A 36 7.81 -1.59 -9.59
CA GLU A 36 7.22 -0.27 -9.64
C GLU A 36 6.52 0.03 -8.32
N THR A 37 6.53 1.30 -7.93
CA THR A 37 5.80 1.77 -6.75
C THR A 37 4.38 2.12 -7.16
N VAL A 38 3.40 1.45 -6.54
CA VAL A 38 1.98 1.67 -6.81
C VAL A 38 1.31 2.17 -5.54
N PHE A 39 0.44 3.17 -5.70
CA PHE A 39 -0.39 3.68 -4.63
C PHE A 39 -1.63 2.80 -4.46
N VAL A 40 -1.90 2.35 -3.24
CA VAL A 40 -3.06 1.52 -2.92
C VAL A 40 -4.03 2.35 -2.13
N LEU A 41 -5.28 2.38 -2.59
CA LEU A 41 -6.38 2.98 -1.85
C LEU A 41 -7.31 1.89 -1.32
N ASP A 42 -7.70 2.01 -0.05
CA ASP A 42 -8.65 1.09 0.54
C ASP A 42 -10.01 1.16 -0.16
N SER A 43 -10.59 -0.01 -0.39
CA SER A 43 -11.87 -0.14 -1.07
C SER A 43 -13.06 0.39 -0.26
N CYS A 44 -12.93 0.52 1.06
CA CYS A 44 -14.00 1.01 1.94
C CYS A 44 -14.02 2.55 2.00
N GLU A 45 -12.95 3.21 1.56
CA GLU A 45 -12.90 4.67 1.58
C GLU A 45 -13.92 5.24 0.58
N GLN A 46 -14.76 6.16 1.03
CA GLN A 46 -15.97 6.56 0.27
C GLN A 46 -15.64 7.51 -0.90
N ALA A 47 -14.44 8.11 -0.91
CA ALA A 47 -13.97 9.06 -1.93
C ALA A 47 -13.21 8.41 -3.09
N THR A 48 -13.10 7.08 -3.12
CA THR A 48 -12.01 6.38 -3.81
C THR A 48 -12.05 6.48 -5.33
N LYS A 49 -13.22 6.43 -5.99
CA LYS A 49 -13.26 6.38 -7.47
C LYS A 49 -12.81 7.69 -8.14
N ASN A 50 -13.22 8.83 -7.59
CA ASN A 50 -12.85 10.14 -8.16
C ASN A 50 -11.42 10.52 -7.79
N GLY A 51 -10.96 10.12 -6.60
CA GLY A 51 -9.58 10.30 -6.16
C GLY A 51 -8.58 9.53 -7.03
N VAL A 52 -8.81 8.23 -7.24
CA VAL A 52 -7.95 7.36 -8.07
C VAL A 52 -7.76 7.94 -9.46
N ARG A 53 -8.86 8.28 -10.14
CA ARG A 53 -8.80 8.80 -11.51
C ARG A 53 -7.96 10.08 -11.62
N LYS A 54 -8.04 10.96 -10.62
CA LYS A 54 -7.25 12.20 -10.58
C LYS A 54 -5.76 11.89 -10.36
N LEU A 55 -5.45 10.94 -9.48
CA LEU A 55 -4.07 10.52 -9.22
C LEU A 55 -3.44 9.86 -10.45
N GLU A 56 -4.18 8.99 -11.15
CA GLU A 56 -3.75 8.40 -12.41
C GLU A 56 -3.51 9.46 -13.50
N GLN A 57 -4.38 10.48 -13.59
CA GLN A 57 -4.19 11.62 -14.49
C GLN A 57 -2.93 12.44 -14.17
N MET A 58 -2.48 12.42 -12.91
CA MET A 58 -1.22 13.04 -12.48
C MET A 58 -0.01 12.12 -12.72
N GLY A 59 -0.20 10.95 -13.32
CA GLY A 59 0.85 9.98 -13.61
C GLY A 59 1.22 9.09 -12.44
N LEU A 60 0.42 9.04 -11.37
CA LEU A 60 0.65 8.16 -10.23
C LEU A 60 -0.04 6.81 -10.47
N PRO A 61 0.69 5.68 -10.58
CA PRO A 61 0.08 4.37 -10.64
C PRO A 61 -0.75 4.10 -9.39
N CYS A 62 -2.01 3.75 -9.57
CA CYS A 62 -2.95 3.51 -8.47
C CYS A 62 -3.63 2.16 -8.62
N LEU A 63 -4.04 1.58 -7.49
CA LEU A 63 -4.98 0.46 -7.45
C LEU A 63 -5.91 0.56 -6.25
N ILE A 64 -7.10 0.00 -6.41
CA ILE A 64 -8.09 -0.11 -5.34
C ILE A 64 -8.04 -1.54 -4.81
N HIS A 65 -7.75 -1.71 -3.52
CA HIS A 65 -7.74 -3.01 -2.88
C HIS A 65 -8.13 -2.87 -1.41
N LYS A 66 -8.72 -3.90 -0.82
CA LYS A 66 -9.00 -3.90 0.61
C LYS A 66 -7.69 -3.96 1.40
N LEU A 67 -7.46 -2.99 2.27
CA LEU A 67 -6.36 -2.96 3.22
C LEU A 67 -6.84 -3.49 4.59
N PRO A 68 -5.98 -4.20 5.35
CA PRO A 68 -6.31 -4.59 6.71
C PRO A 68 -6.27 -3.40 7.68
N TYR A 69 -5.46 -2.38 7.38
CA TYR A 69 -5.26 -1.16 8.18
C TYR A 69 -4.94 0.02 7.26
N GLY A 70 -5.39 1.21 7.62
CA GLY A 70 -5.19 2.44 6.85
C GLY A 70 -6.16 2.60 5.68
N ASP A 71 -6.27 3.84 5.22
CA ASP A 71 -7.09 4.23 4.07
C ASP A 71 -6.30 4.21 2.75
N ALA A 72 -4.97 4.32 2.85
CA ALA A 72 -4.06 4.23 1.72
C ALA A 72 -2.66 3.76 2.14
N ALA A 73 -1.90 3.27 1.18
CA ALA A 73 -0.50 2.88 1.37
C ALA A 73 0.25 2.88 0.05
N TRP A 74 1.54 2.55 0.09
CA TRP A 74 2.31 2.19 -1.10
C TRP A 74 2.69 0.72 -1.08
N MET A 75 2.82 0.16 -2.28
CA MET A 75 3.31 -1.19 -2.50
C MET A 75 4.35 -1.21 -3.62
N ALA A 76 5.31 -2.12 -3.52
CA ALA A 76 6.13 -2.54 -4.64
C ALA A 76 5.40 -3.65 -5.40
N ARG A 77 5.04 -3.38 -6.66
CA ARG A 77 4.51 -4.38 -7.58
C ARG A 77 5.64 -4.85 -8.48
N ARG A 78 5.86 -6.16 -8.57
CA ARG A 78 6.83 -6.69 -9.55
C ARG A 78 6.32 -6.40 -10.96
N ARG A 79 7.17 -5.83 -11.81
CA ARG A 79 6.79 -5.46 -13.18
C ARG A 79 6.37 -6.71 -13.96
N GLY A 80 5.24 -6.64 -14.65
CA GLY A 80 4.70 -7.75 -15.44
C GLY A 80 4.07 -8.89 -14.64
N ALA A 81 4.05 -8.80 -13.30
CA ALA A 81 3.43 -9.79 -12.43
C ALA A 81 1.99 -9.42 -12.04
N SER A 82 1.27 -10.41 -11.50
CA SER A 82 -0.05 -10.19 -10.90
C SER A 82 0.05 -9.55 -9.51
N LEU A 83 -1.09 -9.14 -8.93
CA LEU A 83 -1.15 -8.59 -7.57
C LEU A 83 -0.65 -9.55 -6.47
N ALA A 84 -0.47 -10.84 -6.77
CA ALA A 84 0.07 -11.82 -5.83
C ALA A 84 1.57 -11.63 -5.54
N GLU A 85 2.30 -10.93 -6.41
CA GLU A 85 3.74 -10.68 -6.28
C GLU A 85 4.03 -9.24 -5.87
N CYS A 86 3.34 -8.83 -4.80
CA CYS A 86 3.38 -7.48 -4.31
C CYS A 86 3.76 -7.41 -2.84
N TYR A 87 4.47 -6.35 -2.50
CA TYR A 87 5.03 -6.13 -1.16
C TYR A 87 4.61 -4.76 -0.66
N MET A 88 4.03 -4.69 0.54
CA MET A 88 3.68 -3.42 1.17
C MET A 88 4.96 -2.66 1.54
N LEU A 89 4.97 -1.34 1.35
CA LEU A 89 6.04 -0.46 1.77
C LEU A 89 5.75 0.15 3.15
N ASP A 90 6.71 0.89 3.69
CA ASP A 90 6.73 1.33 5.10
C ASP A 90 5.64 2.35 5.48
N PHE A 91 5.10 3.07 4.49
CA PHE A 91 4.19 4.16 4.75
C PHE A 91 2.73 3.73 4.54
N ILE A 92 1.98 3.86 5.62
CA ILE A 92 0.52 3.75 5.65
C ILE A 92 -0.05 5.14 5.93
N ILE A 93 -1.20 5.44 5.33
CA ILE A 93 -1.93 6.69 5.48
C ILE A 93 -3.30 6.39 6.06
N GLU A 94 -3.65 7.11 7.13
CA GLU A 94 -5.01 7.24 7.64
C GLU A 94 -5.53 8.63 7.29
N ARG A 95 -6.59 8.70 6.50
CA ARG A 95 -7.23 9.92 6.04
C ARG A 95 -8.45 10.20 6.90
N LYS A 96 -8.35 11.18 7.80
CA LYS A 96 -9.45 11.61 8.66
C LYS A 96 -10.02 12.95 8.23
N ARG A 97 -11.35 13.06 8.09
CA ARG A 97 -11.99 14.38 8.02
C ARG A 97 -12.03 15.01 9.41
N LEU A 98 -12.13 16.35 9.47
CA LEU A 98 -12.15 17.07 10.75
C LEU A 98 -13.35 16.67 11.63
N ASP A 99 -14.52 16.49 11.02
CA ASP A 99 -15.74 16.02 11.70
C ASP A 99 -15.58 14.58 12.21
N ASP A 100 -15.02 13.68 11.39
CA ASP A 100 -14.73 12.30 11.81
C ASP A 100 -13.67 12.25 12.93
N LEU A 101 -12.68 13.14 12.89
CA LEU A 101 -11.65 13.27 13.91
C LEU A 101 -12.26 13.73 15.24
N LEU A 102 -13.09 14.78 15.20
CA LEU A 102 -13.80 15.28 16.38
C LEU A 102 -14.65 14.17 17.02
N ALA A 103 -15.42 13.43 16.20
CA ALA A 103 -16.22 12.31 16.67
C ALA A 103 -15.35 11.20 17.29
N SER A 104 -14.20 10.89 16.69
CA SER A 104 -13.28 9.85 17.18
C SER A 104 -12.59 10.22 18.50
N ILE A 105 -12.37 11.52 18.75
CA ILE A 105 -11.78 12.00 20.02
C ILE A 105 -12.83 12.07 21.13
N ILE A 106 -14.02 12.60 20.81
CA ILE A 106 -15.08 12.81 21.80
C ILE A 106 -15.78 11.49 22.15
N GLY A 107 -15.66 10.46 21.31
CA GLY A 107 -16.15 9.10 21.59
C GLY A 107 -17.66 8.97 21.49
N ASN A 108 -18.26 9.61 20.49
CA ASN A 108 -19.69 9.46 20.18
C ASN A 108 -19.99 8.11 19.54
#